data_AF-A0A1H6WXW2-F1
#
_entry.id   AF-A0A1H6WXW2-F1
#
_cell.length_a   1.000
_cell.length_b   1.000
_cell.length_c   1.000
_cell.angle_alpha   90.00
_cell.angle_beta   90.00
_cell.angle_gamma   90.00
#
_symmetry.space_group_name_H-M   'P 1'
#
loop_
_entity.id
_entity.type
_entity.pdbx_description
1 polymer ?
#
loop_
_entity_poly.entity_id
_entity_poly.type
_entity_poly.pdbx_seq_one_letter_code
_entity_poly.pdbx_strand_id
1 'polypeptide(L)' 'MHNAHLCADLGYHYEGNDVAGGSARVLEAVDSHDAQALAYRERQRGLIDRYLPGNAAATEVYNALLLGLVQRPAR' A
#
# COMPACT_ATOMS: atom_id res chain seq x y z
N MET A 1 9.20 -0.62 4.87
CA MET A 1 9.37 0.75 5.38
C MET A 1 8.94 1.71 4.30
N HIS A 2 7.88 2.47 4.51
CA HIS A 2 7.46 3.53 3.60
C HIS A 2 6.56 4.54 4.33
N ASN A 3 6.31 5.66 3.68
CA ASN A 3 5.42 6.75 4.12
C ASN A 3 4.28 7.03 3.12
N ALA A 4 4.02 6.10 2.20
CA ALA A 4 2.91 6.20 1.27
C ALA A 4 1.57 6.09 2.00
N HIS A 5 0.91 7.24 2.24
CA HIS A 5 -0.36 7.33 2.96
C HIS A 5 -1.50 6.52 2.33
N LEU A 6 -1.50 6.34 1.00
CA LEU A 6 -2.52 5.57 0.28
C LEU A 6 -2.55 4.08 0.66
N CYS A 7 -1.47 3.56 1.26
CA CYS A 7 -1.37 2.17 1.66
C CYS A 7 -0.73 2.03 3.05
N ALA A 8 -1.12 2.88 3.99
CA ALA A 8 -0.56 2.92 5.35
C ALA A 8 -0.71 1.60 6.16
N ASP A 9 -1.58 0.69 5.72
CA ASP A 9 -1.74 -0.65 6.29
C ASP A 9 -0.79 -1.71 5.70
N LEU A 10 -0.03 -1.35 4.66
CA LEU A 10 1.01 -2.19 4.09
C LEU A 10 2.34 -2.01 4.83
N GLY A 11 2.98 -3.15 5.03
CA GLY A 11 4.25 -3.33 5.73
C GLY A 11 4.41 -2.50 7.00
N TYR A 12 5.60 -1.93 7.14
CA TYR A 12 5.91 -0.98 8.20
C TYR A 12 5.80 0.44 7.65
N HIS A 13 4.81 1.16 8.16
CA HIS A 13 4.49 2.53 7.77
C HIS A 13 4.98 3.54 8.82
N TYR A 14 5.39 4.72 8.36
CA TYR A 14 5.60 5.90 9.20
C TYR A 14 4.98 7.12 8.54
N GLU A 15 4.52 8.10 9.33
CA GLU A 15 3.74 9.23 8.84
C GLU A 15 4.63 10.29 8.17
N GLY A 16 4.24 10.72 6.97
CA GLY A 16 4.90 11.82 6.27
C GLY A 16 6.42 11.66 6.18
N ASN A 17 7.16 12.67 6.65
CA ASN A 17 8.63 12.61 6.70
C ASN A 17 9.15 12.49 8.15
N ASP A 18 8.39 11.85 9.05
CA ASP A 18 8.84 11.60 10.41
C ASP A 18 10.00 10.58 10.43
N VAL A 19 11.22 11.10 10.36
CA VAL A 19 12.45 10.31 10.35
C VAL A 19 12.60 9.51 11.64
N ALA A 20 12.22 10.07 12.79
CA ALA A 20 12.33 9.38 14.07
C ALA A 20 11.36 8.19 14.14
N GLY A 21 10.10 8.39 13.71
CA GLY A 21 9.12 7.33 13.54
C GLY A 21 9.60 6.25 12.57
N GLY A 22 10.16 6.66 11.42
CA GLY A 22 10.76 5.75 10.45
C GLY A 22 11.90 4.91 11.04
N SER A 23 12.82 5.53 11.78
CA SER A 23 13.91 4.82 12.48
C SER A 23 13.38 3.83 13.51
N ALA A 24 12.35 4.18 14.28
CA ALA A 24 11.74 3.27 15.25
C ALA A 24 11.12 2.04 14.56
N ARG A 25 10.47 2.22 13.40
CA ARG A 25 9.97 1.09 12.60
C ARG A 25 11.10 0.19 12.10
N VAL A 26 12.23 0.76 11.67
CA VAL A 26 13.42 -0.02 11.24
C VAL A 26 13.91 -0.92 12.36
N LEU A 27 14.07 -0.38 13.57
CA LEU A 27 14.48 -1.17 14.73
C LEU A 27 13.47 -2.27 15.05
N GLU A 28 12.16 -1.95 15.07
CA GLU A 28 11.09 -2.93 15.26
C GLU A 28 11.19 -4.10 14.26
N ALA A 29 11.42 -3.81 12.98
CA ALA A 29 11.55 -4.85 11.96
C ALA A 29 12.79 -5.71 12.17
N VAL A 30 13.93 -5.11 12.49
CA VAL A 30 15.17 -5.87 12.76
C VAL A 30 14.99 -6.80 13.96
N ASP A 31 14.34 -6.33 15.02
CA ASP A 31 14.25 -7.06 16.28
C ASP A 31 13.18 -8.16 16.27
N SER A 32 12.09 -7.97 15.52
CA SER A 32 10.88 -8.80 15.68
C SER A 32 10.37 -9.49 14.42
N HIS A 33 10.80 -9.08 13.22
CA HIS A 33 10.15 -9.51 11.98
C HIS A 33 10.25 -11.02 11.74
N ASP A 34 11.43 -11.59 11.95
CA ASP A 34 11.71 -12.99 11.64
C ASP A 34 10.86 -13.95 12.49
N ALA A 35 10.50 -13.55 13.72
CA ALA A 35 9.64 -14.34 14.60
C ALA A 35 8.24 -14.61 14.01
N GLN A 36 7.78 -13.76 13.08
CA GLN A 36 6.45 -13.88 12.46
C GLN A 36 6.47 -13.72 10.94
N ALA A 37 7.63 -13.93 10.28
CA ALA A 37 7.83 -13.61 8.87
C ALA A 37 6.80 -14.26 7.93
N LEU A 38 6.42 -15.52 8.18
CA LEU A 38 5.43 -16.22 7.36
C LEU A 38 4.03 -15.61 7.50
N ALA A 39 3.55 -15.42 8.72
CA ALA A 39 2.24 -14.82 8.99
C ALA A 39 2.18 -13.36 8.52
N TYR A 40 3.29 -12.62 8.67
CA TYR A 40 3.44 -11.30 8.09
C TYR A 40 3.29 -11.35 6.57
N ARG A 41 4.03 -12.22 5.89
CA ARG A 41 4.00 -12.33 4.42
C ARG A 41 2.60 -12.66 3.91
N GLU A 42 1.92 -13.62 4.52
CA GLU A 42 0.55 -14.00 4.13
C GLU A 42 -0.43 -12.83 4.27
N ARG A 43 -0.42 -12.15 5.42
CA ARG A 43 -1.23 -10.95 5.63
C ARG A 43 -0.94 -9.87 4.59
N GLN A 44 0.34 -9.56 4.36
CA GLN A 44 0.74 -8.53 3.42
C GLN A 44 0.36 -8.87 1.98
N ARG A 45 0.42 -10.16 1.60
CA ARG A 45 -0.06 -10.64 0.30
C ARG A 45 -1.58 -10.44 0.14
N GLY A 46 -2.35 -10.68 1.20
CA GLY A 46 -3.79 -10.40 1.18
C GLY A 46 -4.10 -8.91 1.07
N LEU A 47 -3.39 -8.07 1.82
CA LEU A 47 -3.63 -6.62 1.82
C LEU A 47 -3.24 -5.95 0.49
N ILE A 48 -2.13 -6.38 -0.13
CA ILE A 48 -1.64 -5.75 -1.36
C ILE A 48 -2.52 -6.10 -2.58
N ASP A 49 -3.30 -7.19 -2.52
CA ASP A 49 -4.13 -7.68 -3.62
C ASP A 49 -5.01 -6.58 -4.25
N ARG A 50 -5.62 -5.74 -3.41
CA ARG A 50 -6.50 -4.64 -3.86
C ARG A 50 -5.82 -3.57 -4.71
N TYR A 51 -4.48 -3.54 -4.73
CA TYR A 51 -3.69 -2.62 -5.54
C TYR A 51 -3.07 -3.29 -6.77
N LEU A 52 -3.18 -4.62 -6.90
CA LEU A 52 -2.59 -5.34 -8.02
C LEU A 52 -3.46 -5.19 -9.28
N PRO A 53 -2.86 -5.15 -10.48
CA PRO A 53 -3.60 -5.08 -11.75
C PRO A 53 -4.59 -6.24 -11.98
N GLY A 54 -4.41 -7.37 -11.29
CA GLY A 54 -5.34 -8.51 -11.35
C GLY A 54 -6.63 -8.30 -10.56
N ASN A 55 -6.72 -7.25 -9.75
CA ASN A 55 -7.93 -6.97 -8.98
C ASN A 55 -9.01 -6.36 -9.88
N ALA A 56 -10.07 -7.12 -10.12
CA ALA A 56 -11.15 -6.73 -11.03
C ALA A 56 -11.84 -5.43 -10.58
N ALA A 57 -12.03 -5.23 -9.28
CA ALA A 57 -12.67 -4.03 -8.74
C ALA A 57 -11.82 -2.78 -8.97
N ALA A 58 -10.51 -2.87 -8.70
CA ALA A 58 -9.58 -1.76 -8.99
C ALA A 58 -9.57 -1.41 -10.48
N THR A 59 -9.56 -2.44 -11.34
CA THR A 59 -9.58 -2.27 -12.80
C THR A 59 -10.87 -1.61 -13.29
N GLU A 60 -12.03 -2.02 -12.74
CA GLU A 60 -13.33 -1.45 -13.07
C GLU A 60 -13.41 0.05 -12.72
N VAL A 61 -12.95 0.42 -11.52
CA VAL A 61 -12.87 1.82 -11.09
C VAL A 61 -11.98 2.63 -12.04
N TYR A 62 -10.82 2.10 -12.40
CA TYR A 62 -9.90 2.78 -13.32
C TYR A 62 -10.52 2.97 -14.71
N ASN A 63 -11.21 1.94 -15.24
CA ASN A 63 -11.93 2.01 -16.51
C ASN A 63 -13.03 3.08 -16.48
N ALA A 64 -13.82 3.14 -15.41
CA ALA A 64 -14.88 4.15 -15.27
C ALA A 64 -14.32 5.58 -15.24
N LEU A 65 -13.21 5.79 -14.53
CA LEU A 65 -12.53 7.09 -14.47
C LEU A 65 -11.98 7.50 -15.84
N LEU A 66 -11.36 6.57 -16.58
CA LEU A 66 -10.83 6.84 -17.92
C LEU A 66 -11.95 7.14 -18.93
N LEU A 67 -13.03 6.35 -18.93
CA LEU A 67 -14.19 6.60 -19.80
C LEU A 67 -14.78 7.99 -19.52
N GLY A 68 -14.97 8.33 -18.25
CA GLY A 68 -15.47 9.64 -17.85
C GLY A 68 -14.54 10.79 -18.24
N LEU A 69 -13.23 10.57 -18.21
CA LEU A 69 -12.24 11.55 -18.66
C LEU A 69 -12.31 11.77 -20.17
N VAL A 70 -12.36 10.70 -20.96
CA VAL A 70 -12.36 10.75 -22.43
C VAL A 70 -13.69 11.29 -22.98
N GLN A 71 -14.81 11.03 -22.31
CA GLN A 71 -16.12 11.51 -22.72
C GLN A 71 -16.37 12.99 -22.37
N ARG A 72 -15.53 13.58 -21.52
CA ARG A 72 -15.65 15.00 -21.19
C ARG A 72 -15.17 15.86 -22.36
N PRO A 73 -15.94 16.87 -22.80
CA PRO A 73 -15.47 17.83 -23.78
C PRO A 73 -14.21 18.52 -23.24
N ALA A 74 -13.20 18.72 -24.10
CA ALA A 74 -12.05 19.54 -23.76
C ALA A 74 -12.53 20.94 -23.40
N ARG A 75 -12.08 21.46 -22.24
CA ARG A 75 -12.34 22.82 -21.78
C ARG A 75 -11.47 23.82 -22.52
#